data_AF-A0A1Y0I773-F1
#
_entry.id   AF-A0A1Y0I773-F1
#
_cell.length_a   1.000
_cell.length_b   1.000
_cell.length_c   1.000
_cell.angle_alpha   90.00
_cell.angle_beta   90.00
_cell.angle_gamma   90.00
#
_symmetry.space_group_name_H-M   'P 1'
#
loop_
_entity.id
_entity.type
_entity.pdbx_description
1 polymer ?
#
loop_
_entity_poly.entity_id
_entity_poly.type
_entity_poly.pdbx_seq_one_letter_code
_entity_poly.pdbx_strand_id
1 'polypeptide(L)'
;MELHIQKCQQCGSRNLRNILVNDESQKVYVQCRDCEQLVARYLVKPAGYFHAGKDYESFVRSLQSAGGLETLGRDIKQLYEETKANAQSEFETVIAATQDKYSDSLP
;
A
#
# COMPACT_ATOMS: atom_id res chain seq x y z
N MET A 1 -6.38 -13.58 -8.99
CA MET A 1 -5.90 -12.86 -7.79
C MET A 1 -6.41 -13.59 -6.57
N GLU A 2 -5.56 -13.84 -5.58
CA GLU A 2 -5.97 -14.44 -4.31
C GLU A 2 -6.11 -13.32 -3.27
N LEU A 3 -7.31 -13.13 -2.72
CA LEU A 3 -7.62 -12.05 -1.78
C LEU A 3 -7.77 -12.57 -0.35
N HIS A 4 -7.18 -11.90 0.62
CA HIS A 4 -7.31 -12.25 2.04
C HIS A 4 -7.47 -11.01 2.91
N ILE A 5 -8.53 -10.96 3.73
CA ILE A 5 -8.66 -9.95 4.79
C ILE A 5 -7.89 -10.43 6.02
N GLN A 6 -6.79 -9.75 6.32
CA GLN A 6 -5.94 -10.06 7.46
C GLN A 6 -6.67 -9.84 8.80
N LYS A 7 -6.38 -10.71 9.77
CA LYS A 7 -6.84 -10.61 11.17
C LYS A 7 -5.65 -10.73 12.09
N CYS A 8 -5.77 -10.17 13.29
CA CYS A 8 -4.84 -10.45 14.36
C CYS A 8 -4.91 -11.93 14.77
N GLN A 9 -3.78 -12.62 14.75
CA GLN A 9 -3.68 -14.03 15.13
C GLN A 9 -3.80 -14.24 16.65
N GLN A 10 -3.59 -13.18 17.44
CA GLN A 10 -3.69 -13.23 18.90
C GLN A 10 -5.14 -13.08 19.40
N CYS A 11 -5.88 -12.08 18.92
CA CYS A 11 -7.23 -11.76 19.44
C CYS A 11 -8.35 -11.90 18.40
N GLY A 12 -8.04 -12.27 17.15
CA GLY A 12 -9.01 -12.41 16.06
C GLY A 12 -9.55 -11.09 15.48
N SER A 13 -9.15 -9.93 16.03
CA SER A 13 -9.62 -8.63 15.59
C SER A 13 -9.19 -8.31 14.14
N ARG A 14 -10.04 -7.55 13.44
CA ARG A 14 -9.76 -6.93 12.14
C ARG A 14 -9.37 -5.45 12.24
N ASN A 15 -9.35 -4.89 13.45
CA ASN A 15 -8.98 -3.49 13.70
C ASN A 15 -7.44 -3.37 13.66
N LEU A 16 -6.90 -3.15 12.46
CA LEU A 16 -5.48 -3.11 12.18
C LEU A 16 -5.05 -1.69 11.77
N ARG A 17 -3.81 -1.30 12.08
CA ARG A 17 -3.18 -0.08 11.56
C ARG A 17 -1.84 -0.38 10.91
N ASN A 18 -1.56 0.34 9.82
CA ASN A 18 -0.28 0.32 9.15
C ASN A 18 0.65 1.39 9.76
N ILE A 19 1.88 1.01 10.06
CA ILE A 19 2.96 1.87 10.52
C ILE A 19 4.03 1.84 9.44
N LEU A 20 4.17 2.94 8.70
CA LEU A 20 5.13 3.08 7.61
C LEU A 20 6.50 3.52 8.17
N VAL A 21 7.55 2.80 7.80
CA VAL A 21 8.94 3.18 8.04
C VAL A 21 9.57 3.55 6.71
N ASN A 22 9.84 4.83 6.55
CA ASN A 22 10.39 5.43 5.33
C ASN A 22 11.92 5.38 5.37
N ASP A 23 12.48 4.17 5.24
CA ASP A 23 13.92 3.90 5.06
C ASP A 23 14.20 3.34 3.65
N GLU A 24 15.45 3.01 3.32
CA GLU A 24 15.84 2.47 1.99
C GLU A 24 14.99 1.26 1.53
N SER A 25 14.45 0.49 2.48
CA SER A 25 13.69 -0.72 2.22
C SER A 25 12.17 -0.56 2.32
N GLN A 26 11.69 0.66 2.64
CA GLN A 26 10.27 1.03 2.76
C GLN A 26 9.44 -0.08 3.43
N LYS A 27 9.41 -0.10 4.76
CA LYS A 27 8.74 -1.19 5.51
C LYS A 27 7.36 -0.75 5.98
N VAL A 28 6.39 -1.66 5.93
CA VAL A 28 5.09 -1.47 6.58
C VAL A 28 4.93 -2.51 7.67
N TYR A 29 4.78 -2.06 8.91
CA TYR A 29 4.41 -2.91 10.03
C TYR A 29 2.91 -2.80 10.27
N VAL A 30 2.24 -3.94 10.39
CA VAL A 30 0.82 -3.98 10.73
C VAL A 30 0.68 -4.30 12.21
N GLN A 31 0.00 -3.43 12.94
CA GLN A 31 -0.29 -3.62 14.36
C GLN A 31 -1.79 -3.77 14.58
N CYS A 32 -2.19 -4.71 15.44
CA CYS A 32 -3.55 -4.76 15.93
C CYS A 32 -3.82 -3.60 16.88
N ARG A 33 -4.93 -2.88 16.72
CA ARG A 33 -5.32 -1.76 17.58
C ARG A 33 -6.00 -2.19 18.87
N ASP A 34 -6.45 -3.43 18.96
CA ASP A 34 -7.18 -3.92 20.14
C ASP A 34 -6.25 -4.60 21.16
N CYS A 35 -5.17 -5.25 20.71
CA CYS A 35 -4.22 -5.94 21.59
C CYS A 35 -2.75 -5.54 21.37
N GLU A 36 -2.50 -4.54 20.52
CA GLU A 36 -1.18 -3.95 20.24
C GLU A 36 -0.12 -4.90 19.67
N GLN A 37 -0.49 -6.13 19.34
CA GLN A 37 0.43 -7.12 18.76
C GLN A 37 0.83 -6.80 17.33
N LEU A 38 2.06 -7.20 16.99
CA LEU A 38 2.56 -7.23 15.62
C LEU A 38 1.81 -8.31 14.83
N VAL A 39 1.22 -7.93 13.70
CA VAL A 39 0.43 -8.82 12.83
C VAL A 39 1.20 -9.20 11.57
N ALA A 40 1.90 -8.24 10.96
CA ALA A 40 2.71 -8.49 9.76
C ALA A 40 3.80 -7.44 9.55
N ARG A 41 4.77 -7.80 8.72
CA ARG A 41 5.77 -6.90 8.13
C ARG A 41 5.79 -7.09 6.62
N TYR A 42 5.52 -6.03 5.88
CA TYR A 42 5.70 -5.97 4.43
C TYR A 42 6.96 -5.17 4.08
N LEU A 43 7.68 -5.66 3.06
CA LEU A 43 8.73 -4.89 2.39
C LEU A 43 8.13 -4.36 1.10
N VAL A 44 8.10 -3.04 0.95
CA VAL A 44 7.61 -2.41 -0.28
C VAL A 44 8.74 -2.41 -1.29
N LYS A 45 8.45 -2.85 -2.52
CA LYS A 45 9.45 -2.78 -3.59
C LYS A 45 9.87 -1.33 -3.84
N PRO A 46 11.09 -1.07 -4.32
CA PRO A 46 11.47 0.26 -4.79
C PRO A 46 10.41 0.84 -5.72
N ALA A 47 10.07 2.12 -5.53
CA ALA A 47 8.98 2.81 -6.24
C ALA A 47 7.56 2.20 -6.09
N GLY A 48 7.37 1.22 -5.19
CA GLY A 48 6.07 0.58 -4.94
C GLY A 48 5.17 1.33 -3.95
N TYR A 49 5.68 2.40 -3.32
CA TYR A 49 4.89 3.23 -2.43
C TYR A 49 4.30 4.42 -3.19
N PHE A 50 2.97 4.55 -3.15
CA PHE A 50 2.23 5.66 -3.72
C PHE A 50 1.20 6.19 -2.71
N HIS A 51 1.11 7.51 -2.58
CA HIS A 51 0.16 8.16 -1.68
C HIS A 51 -0.91 8.89 -2.51
N ALA A 52 -2.12 8.34 -2.57
CA ALA A 52 -3.21 8.78 -3.46
C ALA A 52 -3.72 10.23 -3.27
N GLY A 53 -3.30 10.90 -2.18
CA GLY A 53 -3.66 12.28 -1.87
C GLY A 53 -2.50 13.26 -1.91
N LYS A 54 -1.32 12.83 -2.40
CA LYS A 54 -0.13 13.67 -2.50
C LYS A 54 0.11 14.09 -3.95
N ASP A 55 0.78 15.22 -4.09
CA ASP A 55 1.11 15.82 -5.38
C ASP A 55 2.32 15.15 -6.05
N TYR A 56 2.59 15.62 -7.26
CA TYR A 56 3.71 15.18 -8.08
C TYR A 56 5.06 15.34 -7.36
N GLU A 57 5.28 16.43 -6.62
CA GLU A 57 6.54 16.66 -5.91
C GLU A 57 6.80 15.60 -4.84
N SER A 58 5.76 15.26 -4.07
CA SER A 58 5.85 14.19 -3.08
C SER A 58 6.13 12.83 -3.73
N PHE A 59 5.59 12.58 -4.92
CA PHE A 59 5.86 11.36 -5.69
C PHE A 59 7.32 11.28 -6.13
N VAL A 60 7.85 12.36 -6.71
CA VAL A 60 9.26 12.45 -7.12
C VAL A 60 10.19 12.20 -5.92
N ARG A 61 9.92 12.81 -4.76
CA ARG A 61 10.72 12.58 -3.54
C ARG A 61 10.70 11.13 -3.10
N SER A 62 9.56 10.45 -3.22
CA SER A 62 9.45 9.02 -2.87
C SER A 62 10.28 8.14 -3.81
N LEU A 63 10.35 8.49 -5.10
CA LEU A 63 11.23 7.81 -6.07
C LEU A 63 12.72 8.05 -5.79
N GLN A 64 13.09 9.26 -5.35
CA GLN A 64 14.47 9.59 -4.95
C GLN A 64 14.90 8.73 -3.76
N SER A 65 14.08 8.68 -2.73
CA SER A 65 14.37 7.90 -1.51
C SER A 65 14.44 6.39 -1.78
N ALA A 66 13.76 5.90 -2.82
CA ALA A 66 13.80 4.50 -3.23
C ALA A 66 14.99 4.16 -4.17
N GLY A 67 15.89 5.11 -4.45
CA GLY A 67 17.03 4.91 -5.37
C GLY A 67 16.63 4.76 -6.85
N GLY A 68 15.39 5.15 -7.22
CA GLY A 68 14.79 4.80 -8.51
C GLY A 68 15.01 5.81 -9.64
N LEU A 69 15.52 7.01 -9.35
CA LEU A 69 15.51 8.09 -10.35
C LEU A 69 16.53 7.91 -11.48
N GLU A 70 17.64 7.23 -11.23
CA GLU A 70 18.68 7.00 -12.25
C GLU A 70 18.31 5.90 -13.25
N THR A 71 17.28 5.08 -12.97
CA THR A 71 16.84 3.96 -13.83
C THR A 71 15.55 4.23 -14.60
N LEU A 72 14.85 5.33 -14.30
CA LEU A 72 13.62 5.71 -14.95
C LEU A 72 13.92 6.60 -16.16
N GLY A 73 14.31 6.00 -17.28
CA GLY A 73 14.35 6.66 -18.60
C GLY A 73 12.98 7.05 -19.15
N ARG A 74 11.98 7.27 -18.28
CA ARG A 74 10.58 7.61 -18.58
C ARG A 74 10.31 9.04 -18.16
N ASP A 75 9.34 9.67 -18.82
CA ASP A 75 8.76 10.91 -18.33
C ASP A 75 8.10 10.65 -16.96
N ILE A 76 8.71 11.20 -15.91
CA ILE A 76 8.26 11.02 -14.51
C ILE A 76 6.85 11.59 -14.33
N LYS A 77 6.48 12.62 -15.08
CA LYS A 77 5.14 13.19 -15.05
C LYS A 77 4.11 12.22 -15.61
N GLN A 78 4.42 11.59 -16.75
CA GLN A 78 3.58 10.53 -17.29
C GLN A 78 3.47 9.35 -16.32
N LEU A 79 4.60 8.92 -15.73
CA LEU A 79 4.61 7.86 -14.72
C LEU A 79 3.73 8.18 -13.51
N TYR A 80 3.73 9.42 -13.05
CA TYR A 80 2.86 9.85 -11.95
C TYR A 80 1.37 9.72 -12.31
N GLU A 81 0.96 10.25 -13.46
CA GLU A 81 -0.44 10.17 -13.90
C GLU A 81 -0.88 8.71 -14.13
N GLU A 82 -0.02 7.89 -14.74
CA GLU A 82 -0.25 6.45 -14.89
C GLU A 82 -0.39 5.75 -13.53
N THR A 83 0.54 6.00 -12.60
CA THR A 83 0.52 5.40 -11.26
C THR A 83 -0.76 5.79 -10.52
N LYS A 84 -1.17 7.06 -10.60
CA LYS A 84 -2.38 7.58 -9.97
C LYS A 84 -3.64 6.92 -10.54
N ALA A 85 -3.75 6.85 -11.87
CA ALA A 85 -4.88 6.24 -12.55
C ALA A 85 -4.96 4.73 -12.25
N ASN A 86 -3.82 4.03 -12.34
CA ASN A 86 -3.74 2.60 -12.06
C ASN A 86 -4.08 2.28 -10.61
N ALA A 87 -3.53 3.02 -9.64
CA ALA A 87 -3.80 2.80 -8.23
C ALA A 87 -5.30 2.90 -7.90
N GLN A 88 -6.01 3.86 -8.50
CA GLN A 88 -7.45 4.01 -8.32
C GLN A 88 -8.22 2.84 -8.96
N SER A 89 -7.91 2.51 -10.21
CA SER A 89 -8.59 1.42 -10.94
C SER A 89 -8.34 0.05 -10.31
N GLU A 90 -7.11 -0.21 -9.86
CA GLU A 90 -6.72 -1.43 -9.15
C GLU A 90 -7.44 -1.52 -7.80
N PHE A 91 -7.53 -0.40 -7.06
CA PHE A 91 -8.26 -0.37 -5.79
C PHE A 91 -9.73 -0.72 -5.97
N GLU A 92 -10.42 -0.11 -6.94
CA GLU A 92 -11.82 -0.40 -7.27
C GLU A 92 -12.02 -1.88 -7.62
N THR A 93 -11.11 -2.44 -8.44
CA THR A 93 -11.12 -3.85 -8.81
C THR A 93 -10.95 -4.77 -7.60
N VAL A 94 -10.01 -4.44 -6.70
CA VAL A 94 -9.77 -5.21 -5.47
C VAL A 94 -10.96 -5.14 -4.52
N ILE A 95 -11.60 -3.97 -4.37
CA ILE A 95 -12.79 -3.82 -3.53
C ILE A 95 -13.95 -4.66 -4.07
N ALA A 96 -14.26 -4.57 -5.36
CA ALA A 96 -15.32 -5.36 -5.98
C ALA A 96 -15.08 -6.88 -5.79
N ALA A 97 -13.86 -7.35 -6.10
CA ALA A 97 -13.51 -8.76 -5.92
C ALA A 97 -13.51 -9.19 -4.43
N THR A 98 -13.26 -8.28 -3.50
CA THR A 98 -13.34 -8.57 -2.06
C THR A 98 -14.80 -8.65 -1.61
N GLN A 99 -15.68 -7.77 -2.11
CA GLN A 99 -17.13 -7.80 -1.86
C GLN A 99 -17.74 -9.12 -2.38
N ASP A 100 -17.38 -9.53 -3.59
CA ASP A 100 -17.83 -10.80 -4.16
C ASP A 100 -17.40 -12.00 -3.32
N LYS A 101 -16.17 -11.98 -2.79
CA LYS A 101 -15.61 -13.09 -2.00
C LYS A 101 -16.17 -13.16 -0.56
N TYR A 102 -16.39 -12.01 0.07
CA TYR A 102 -16.71 -11.92 1.51
C TYR A 102 -18.12 -11.39 1.82
N SER A 103 -18.94 -11.09 0.80
CA SER A 103 -20.32 -10.58 0.92
C SER A 103 -20.41 -9.24 1.70
N ASP A 104 -21.59 -8.86 2.20
CA ASP A 104 -21.88 -7.67 3.04
C ASP A 104 -21.06 -7.58 4.35
N SER A 105 -20.09 -8.46 4.58
CA SER A 105 -19.22 -8.48 5.77
C SER A 105 -17.87 -7.79 5.53
N LEU A 106 -17.83 -6.84 4.60
CA LEU A 106 -16.78 -5.84 4.57
C LEU A 106 -17.12 -4.74 5.58
N PRO A 107 -16.30 -4.55 6.64
CA PRO A 107 -16.51 -3.45 7.58
C PRO A 107 -16.34 -2.08 6.93
#